data_AF-Q7VAH2-F1
#
_entry.id   AF-Q7VAH2-F1
#
_cell.length_a   1.000
_cell.length_b   1.000
_cell.length_c   1.000
_cell.angle_alpha   90.00
_cell.angle_beta   90.00
_cell.angle_gamma   90.00
#
_symmetry.space_group_name_H-M   'P 1'
#
loop_
_entity.id
_entity.type
_entity.pdbx_description
1 polymer ?
#
loop_
_entity_poly.entity_id
_entity_poly.type
_entity_poly.pdbx_seq_one_letter_code
_entity_poly.pdbx_strand_id
1 'polypeptide(L)'
;MNDENWKEEYKALNPNLQPYQTKLLDEGPQSNSQTLMLSDMWLEWKALSTKRKLNEIAADFRVQDPWGDNVSPCKVKPIEIDEQFLKFVAPMK
;
A
#
# COMPACT_ATOMS: atom_id res chain seq x y z
N MET A 1 -8.47 14.33 -1.77
CA MET A 1 -7.79 13.67 -2.90
C MET A 1 -8.86 13.46 -3.94
N ASN A 2 -8.74 14.10 -5.11
CA ASN A 2 -9.75 13.99 -6.16
C ASN A 2 -9.56 12.67 -6.89
N ASP A 3 -10.63 11.89 -6.98
CA ASP A 3 -10.68 10.67 -7.81
C ASP A 3 -10.62 11.00 -9.31
N GLU A 4 -10.36 12.25 -9.70
CA GLU A 4 -10.23 12.69 -11.09
C GLU A 4 -8.85 12.32 -11.67
N ASN A 5 -7.79 12.30 -10.85
CA ASN A 5 -6.40 12.14 -11.34
C ASN A 5 -5.74 10.80 -10.94
N TRP A 6 -6.51 9.87 -10.38
CA TRP A 6 -5.97 8.61 -9.86
C TRP A 6 -5.19 7.80 -10.89
N LYS A 7 -5.56 7.89 -12.18
CA LYS A 7 -4.91 7.15 -13.26
C LYS A 7 -3.46 7.62 -13.47
N GLU A 8 -3.22 8.92 -13.46
CA GLU A 8 -1.88 9.50 -13.61
C GLU A 8 -1.03 9.19 -12.38
N GLU A 9 -1.61 9.33 -11.19
CA GLU A 9 -0.93 8.96 -9.96
C GLU A 9 -0.58 7.48 -9.91
N TYR A 10 -1.48 6.60 -10.35
CA TYR A 10 -1.24 5.17 -10.39
C TYR A 10 -0.11 4.80 -11.36
N LYS A 11 -0.01 5.48 -12.51
CA LYS A 11 1.15 5.34 -13.42
C LYS A 11 2.47 5.76 -12.77
N ALA A 12 2.45 6.84 -11.98
CA ALA A 12 3.63 7.29 -11.26
C ALA A 12 4.01 6.35 -10.10
N LEU A 13 3.01 5.73 -9.45
CA LEU A 13 3.19 4.84 -8.30
C LEU A 13 3.56 3.41 -8.68
N ASN A 14 3.11 2.93 -9.84
CA ASN A 14 3.36 1.58 -10.31
C ASN A 14 4.21 1.57 -11.59
N PRO A 15 5.55 1.46 -11.49
CA PRO A 15 6.43 1.42 -12.65
C PRO A 15 6.33 0.11 -13.46
N ASN A 16 5.67 -0.92 -12.92
CA ASN A 16 5.60 -2.26 -13.53
C ASN A 16 4.32 -2.47 -14.37
N LEU A 17 3.63 -1.39 -14.74
CA LEU A 17 2.42 -1.48 -15.55
C LEU A 17 2.71 -2.11 -16.90
N GLN A 18 1.90 -3.10 -17.24
CA GLN A 18 1.96 -3.74 -18.54
C GLN A 18 1.44 -2.79 -19.63
N PRO A 19 1.92 -2.90 -20.88
CA PRO A 19 1.50 -1.99 -21.95
C PRO A 19 -0.02 -1.92 -22.16
N TYR A 20 -0.72 -3.05 -22.02
CA TYR A 20 -2.18 -3.09 -22.15
C TYR A 20 -2.90 -2.36 -21.01
N GLN A 21 -2.32 -2.34 -19.81
CA GLN A 21 -2.86 -1.60 -18.66
C GLN A 21 -2.68 -0.10 -18.85
N THR A 22 -1.51 0.33 -19.33
CA THR A 22 -1.27 1.75 -19.68
C THR A 22 -2.25 2.22 -20.74
N LYS A 23 -2.42 1.43 -21.81
CA LYS A 23 -3.40 1.72 -22.86
C LYS A 23 -4.82 1.80 -22.32
N LEU A 24 -5.20 0.89 -21.42
CA LEU A 24 -6.51 0.93 -20.77
C LEU A 24 -6.71 2.20 -19.92
N LEU A 25 -5.66 2.68 -19.23
CA LEU A 25 -5.74 3.91 -18.45
C LEU A 25 -5.94 5.14 -19.35
N ASP A 26 -5.22 5.20 -20.48
CA ASP A 26 -5.28 6.30 -21.45
C ASP A 26 -6.57 6.35 -22.26
N GLU A 27 -6.92 5.23 -22.89
CA GLU A 27 -8.04 5.17 -23.84
C GLU A 27 -9.38 4.84 -23.15
N GLY A 28 -9.33 4.35 -21.91
CA GLY A 28 -10.51 3.87 -21.20
C GLY A 28 -10.98 2.48 -21.65
N PRO A 29 -11.97 1.90 -20.95
CA PRO A 29 -12.48 0.58 -21.24
C PRO A 29 -13.40 0.62 -22.48
N GLN A 30 -13.18 -0.32 -23.40
CA GLN A 30 -14.00 -0.54 -24.59
C GLN A 30 -14.90 -1.78 -24.44
N SER A 31 -14.75 -2.54 -23.35
CA SER A 31 -15.54 -3.73 -23.04
C SER A 31 -15.81 -3.85 -21.54
N ASN A 32 -16.82 -4.65 -21.17
CA ASN A 32 -17.14 -4.91 -19.76
C ASN A 32 -15.98 -5.56 -19.00
N SER A 33 -15.22 -6.46 -19.63
CA SER A 33 -14.05 -7.07 -19.01
C SER A 33 -12.95 -6.04 -18.72
N GLN A 34 -12.77 -5.07 -19.61
CA GLN A 34 -11.85 -3.95 -19.39
C GLN A 34 -12.35 -3.01 -18.29
N THR A 35 -13.66 -2.81 -18.15
CA THR A 35 -14.24 -2.05 -17.04
C THR A 35 -13.91 -2.69 -15.70
N LEU A 36 -14.09 -4.01 -15.58
CA LEU A 36 -13.72 -4.74 -14.37
C LEU A 36 -12.22 -4.62 -14.07
N MET A 37 -11.37 -4.78 -15.09
CA MET A 37 -9.93 -4.62 -14.93
C MET A 37 -9.55 -3.20 -14.48
N LEU A 38 -10.22 -2.16 -14.99
CA LEU A 38 -9.99 -0.79 -14.56
C LEU A 38 -10.44 -0.56 -13.11
N SER A 39 -11.54 -1.18 -12.69
CA SER A 39 -11.99 -1.15 -11.30
C SER A 39 -10.97 -1.81 -10.35
N ASP A 40 -10.40 -2.95 -10.73
CA ASP A 40 -9.34 -3.61 -9.96
C ASP A 40 -8.11 -2.70 -9.83
N MET A 41 -7.67 -2.07 -10.92
CA MET A 41 -6.55 -1.12 -10.91
C MET A 41 -6.82 0.10 -10.02
N TRP A 42 -8.07 0.58 -9.95
CA TRP A 42 -8.46 1.66 -9.04
C TRP A 42 -8.34 1.22 -7.57
N LEU A 43 -8.79 0.01 -7.23
CA LEU A 43 -8.64 -0.54 -5.88
C LEU A 43 -7.17 -0.70 -5.49
N GLU A 44 -6.33 -1.16 -6.41
CA GLU A 44 -4.88 -1.23 -6.20
C GLU A 44 -4.27 0.15 -5.93
N TRP A 45 -4.65 1.16 -6.71
CA TRP A 45 -4.23 2.54 -6.47
C TRP A 45 -4.66 3.03 -5.07
N LYS A 46 -5.90 2.78 -4.64
CA LYS A 46 -6.37 3.15 -3.30
C LYS A 46 -5.49 2.53 -2.22
N ALA A 47 -5.13 1.25 -2.36
CA ALA A 47 -4.26 0.55 -1.43
C ALA A 47 -2.85 1.17 -1.40
N LEU A 48 -2.25 1.46 -2.56
CA LEU A 48 -0.93 2.08 -2.67
C LEU A 48 -0.92 3.52 -2.11
N SER A 49 -1.92 4.31 -2.47
CA SER A 49 -2.09 5.69 -2.01
C SER A 49 -2.26 5.76 -0.49
N THR A 50 -3.02 4.82 0.09
CA THR A 50 -3.18 4.72 1.55
C THR A 50 -1.87 4.37 2.25
N LYS A 51 -1.14 3.38 1.72
CA LYS A 51 0.18 3.01 2.26
C LYS A 51 1.18 4.17 2.20
N ARG A 52 1.16 4.94 1.10
CA ARG A 52 2.01 6.12 0.95
C ARG A 52 1.68 7.19 1.99
N LYS A 53 0.39 7.52 2.17
CA LYS A 53 -0.04 8.47 3.21
C LYS A 53 0.35 8.02 4.62
N LEU A 54 0.22 6.73 4.93
CA LEU A 54 0.68 6.20 6.22
C LEU A 54 2.18 6.36 6.40
N ASN A 55 2.98 6.10 5.36
CA ASN A 55 4.43 6.30 5.40
C ASN A 55 4.82 7.78 5.50
N GLU A 56 4.10 8.68 4.82
CA GLU A 56 4.28 10.13 4.93
C GLU A 56 3.92 10.62 6.33
N ILE A 57 2.79 10.19 6.90
CA ILE A 57 2.40 10.50 8.28
C ILE A 57 3.44 9.95 9.27
N ALA A 58 3.93 8.72 9.07
CA ALA A 58 4.96 8.13 9.92
C ALA A 58 6.32 8.86 9.81
N ALA A 59 6.63 9.45 8.66
CA ALA A 59 7.83 10.27 8.48
C ALA A 59 7.69 11.66 9.13
N ASP A 60 6.48 12.26 9.08
CA ASP A 60 6.19 13.57 9.67
C ASP A 60 5.88 13.51 11.18
N PHE A 61 5.53 12.34 11.72
CA PHE A 61 5.37 12.12 13.17
C PHE A 61 6.73 12.04 13.88
N ARG A 62 7.45 13.17 13.94
CA ARG A 62 8.32 13.46 15.09
C ARG A 62 7.48 14.10 16.19
N VAL A 63 6.67 13.28 16.86
CA VAL A 63 6.10 13.71 18.14
C VAL A 63 7.28 13.85 19.09
N GLN A 64 7.65 15.10 19.40
CA GLN A 64 8.40 15.36 20.61
C GLN A 64 7.49 14.97 21.76
N ASP A 65 7.78 13.81 22.35
CA ASP A 65 7.20 13.41 23.62
C ASP A 65 7.46 14.54 24.64
N PRO A 66 6.42 15.17 25.22
CA PRO A 66 6.59 16.18 26.27
C PRO A 66 7.31 15.67 27.51
N TRP A 67 7.44 14.34 27.64
CA TRP A 67 8.11 13.65 28.74
C TRP A 67 9.47 13.08 28.37
N GLY A 68 10.01 13.48 27.20
CA GLY A 68 11.45 13.46 26.94
C GLY A 68 12.14 12.12 27.15
N ASP A 69 11.82 11.12 26.33
CA ASP A 69 12.81 10.14 25.90
C ASP A 69 12.74 10.03 24.37
N ASN A 70 13.88 10.22 23.71
CA ASN A 70 14.00 10.14 22.26
C ASN A 70 13.80 8.69 21.81
N VAL A 71 12.55 8.26 21.65
CA VAL A 71 12.24 6.94 21.07
C VAL A 71 12.51 7.03 19.58
N SER A 72 13.70 6.60 19.17
CA SER A 72 14.04 6.37 17.77
C SER A 72 12.96 5.47 17.14
N PRO A 73 12.51 5.72 15.90
CA PRO A 73 11.50 4.88 15.26
C PRO A 73 11.98 3.43 15.32
N CYS A 74 11.20 2.58 15.98
CA CYS A 74 11.52 1.17 16.13
C CYS A 74 11.84 0.60 14.75
N LYS A 75 13.11 0.22 14.54
CA LYS A 75 13.47 -0.72 13.49
C LYS A 75 12.80 -2.03 13.89
N VAL A 76 11.55 -2.23 13.49
CA VAL A 76 10.89 -3.53 13.62
C VAL A 76 11.69 -4.45 12.71
N LYS A 77 12.65 -5.17 13.31
CA LYS A 77 13.24 -6.32 12.64
C LYS A 77 12.08 -7.31 12.43
N PRO A 78 12.04 -8.01 11.28
CA PRO A 78 11.12 -9.14 11.13
C PRO A 78 11.23 -10.00 12.39
N ILE A 79 10.11 -10.27 13.04
CA ILE A 79 10.08 -11.23 14.14
C ILE A 79 10.57 -12.55 13.54
N GLU A 80 11.76 -12.99 13.95
CA GLU A 80 12.18 -14.37 13.72
C GLU A 80 11.23 -15.23 14.53
N ILE A 81 10.25 -15.83 13.85
CA ILE A 81 9.35 -16.79 14.45
C ILE A 81 10.20 -18.02 14.75
N ASP A 82 10.60 -18.17 16.02
CA ASP A 82 11.29 -19.38 16.46
C ASP A 82 10.32 -20.56 16.60
N GLU A 83 10.87 -21.78 16.66
CA GLU A 83 10.08 -22.99 16.86
C GLU A 83 9.31 -23.01 18.19
N GLN A 84 9.68 -22.14 19.15
CA GLN A 84 8.99 -22.02 20.43
C GLN A 84 7.65 -21.31 20.25
N PHE A 85 7.58 -20.27 19.41
CA PHE A 85 6.35 -19.58 19.05
C PHE A 85 5.38 -20.48 18.27
N LEU A 86 5.89 -21.33 17.38
CA LEU A 86 5.07 -22.30 16.63
C LEU A 86 4.35 -23.32 17.53
N LYS A 87 4.88 -23.62 18.72
CA LYS A 87 4.23 -24.53 19.70
C LYS A 87 3.02 -23.91 20.38
N PHE A 88 2.94 -22.58 20.47
CA PHE A 88 1.81 -21.88 21.08
C PHE A 88 0.59 -21.74 20.16
N VAL A 89 0.79 -21.82 18.84
CA VAL A 89 -0.29 -21.70 17.84
C VAL A 89 -0.78 -23.10 17.38
N ALA A 90 -0.28 -24.17 17.99
CA ALA A 90 -0.76 -25.51 17.70
C ALA A 90 -2.28 -25.57 18.02
N PRO A 91 -3.12 -26.01 17.07
CA PRO A 91 -4.54 -26.12 17.31
C PRO A 91 -4.77 -27.14 18.43
N MET A 92 -5.54 -26.76 19.45
CA MET A 92 -6.02 -27.70 20.46
C MET A 92 -6.75 -28.84 19.74
N LYS A 93 -6.28 -30.07 19.95
CA LYS A 93 -6.91 -31.31 19.44
C LYS A 93 -8.29 -31.53 20.04
#